data_AF-A0A7S1P9T8-F1
#
_entry.id   AF-A0A7S1P9T8-F1
#
_cell.length_a   1.000
_cell.length_b   1.000
_cell.length_c   1.000
_cell.angle_alpha   90.00
_cell.angle_beta   90.00
_cell.angle_gamma   90.00
#
_symmetry.space_group_name_H-M   'P 1'
#
loop_
_entity.id
_entity.type
_entity.pdbx_description
1 polymer ?
#
loop_
_entity_poly.entity_id
_entity_poly.type
_entity_poly.pdbx_seq_one_letter_code
_entity_poly.pdbx_strand_id
1 'polypeptide(L)'
;MGQILSDHRSTYARTNLPPAMEVLANWGFDKTLKAYTAFLALPQKGFATSPAKAQEVLGLHSKAHADGVWRVLDPRNRGTVFMDEVFVLIVLLSVMHKKTKLVLLFSMFDFNGDETIREAEYFCLLKALFRGLARVYGRPIPHISSLEPICLKSFDEIDSSITRDRIISLDEFTSFLTGPHARLEKVFLGFNLEGTDSLVLPKSLVLQRSDVGRRSFLNHLVQVDQLLYNHRDRMVNDRVRL
;
A
#
# COMPACT_ATOMS: atom_id res chain seq x y z
N MET A 1 -19.03 -13.90 -8.00
CA MET A 1 -17.99 -13.04 -7.38
C MET A 1 -18.11 -12.89 -5.86
N GLY A 2 -19.23 -13.26 -5.21
CA GLY A 2 -19.37 -13.15 -3.74
C GLY A 2 -18.56 -14.16 -2.91
N GLN A 3 -18.08 -15.25 -3.52
CA GLN A 3 -17.43 -16.36 -2.81
C GLN A 3 -15.91 -16.20 -2.58
N ILE A 4 -15.20 -15.46 -3.43
CA ILE A 4 -13.75 -15.29 -3.27
C ILE A 4 -13.44 -14.36 -2.09
N LEU A 5 -14.30 -13.36 -1.83
CA LEU A 5 -14.08 -12.35 -0.79
C LEU A 5 -14.73 -12.67 0.57
N SER A 6 -15.67 -13.62 0.64
CA SER A 6 -16.36 -14.01 1.88
C SER A 6 -15.48 -14.88 2.79
N ASP A 7 -14.55 -15.65 2.23
CA ASP A 7 -13.67 -16.57 2.97
C ASP A 7 -12.48 -15.87 3.67
N HIS A 8 -12.35 -14.56 3.53
CA HIS A 8 -11.15 -13.82 3.97
C HIS A 8 -11.18 -13.31 5.42
N ARG A 9 -12.32 -13.34 6.12
CA ARG A 9 -12.43 -12.81 7.50
C ARG A 9 -11.55 -13.53 8.52
N SER A 10 -11.38 -14.85 8.41
CA SER A 10 -10.51 -15.62 9.34
C SER A 10 -9.05 -15.66 8.90
N THR A 11 -8.78 -15.41 7.62
CA THR A 11 -7.45 -15.63 7.03
C THR A 11 -6.46 -14.53 7.39
N TYR A 12 -6.91 -13.27 7.42
CA TYR A 12 -6.05 -12.09 7.62
C TYR A 12 -6.17 -11.49 9.02
N ALA A 13 -6.63 -12.26 10.00
CA ALA A 13 -6.72 -11.78 11.38
C ALA A 13 -5.33 -11.46 11.95
N ARG A 14 -5.25 -10.45 12.84
CA ARG A 14 -4.02 -10.13 13.59
C ARG A 14 -3.53 -11.32 14.42
N THR A 15 -4.43 -12.20 14.84
CA THR A 15 -4.10 -13.45 15.56
C THR A 15 -3.28 -14.43 14.73
N ASN A 16 -3.28 -14.30 13.41
CA ASN A 16 -2.48 -15.12 12.49
C ASN A 16 -1.22 -14.38 12.01
N LEU A 17 -0.91 -13.22 12.58
CA LEU A 17 0.26 -12.46 12.21
C LEU A 17 1.52 -13.22 12.68
N PRO A 18 2.53 -13.42 11.83
CA PRO A 18 3.79 -14.03 12.26
C PRO A 18 4.40 -13.20 13.42
N PRO A 19 4.93 -13.84 14.49
CA PRO A 19 5.49 -13.12 15.64
C PRO A 19 6.55 -12.08 15.25
N ALA A 20 7.34 -12.37 14.22
CA ALA A 20 8.33 -11.44 13.70
C ALA A 20 7.74 -10.11 13.19
N MET A 21 6.49 -10.10 12.73
CA MET A 21 5.81 -8.91 12.21
C MET A 21 5.14 -8.07 13.32
N GLU A 22 5.03 -8.57 14.55
CA GLU A 22 4.44 -7.82 15.67
C GLU A 22 5.23 -6.53 15.97
N VAL A 23 6.55 -6.57 15.78
CA VAL A 23 7.41 -5.38 15.96
C VAL A 23 6.99 -4.23 15.07
N LEU A 24 6.50 -4.52 13.86
CA LEU A 24 6.00 -3.52 12.90
C LEU A 24 4.55 -3.14 13.22
N ALA A 25 3.75 -4.10 13.69
CA ALA A 25 2.36 -3.89 14.09
C ALA A 25 2.18 -2.99 15.32
N ASN A 26 3.24 -2.77 16.10
CA ASN A 26 3.23 -1.88 17.28
C ASN A 26 3.72 -0.46 16.97
N TRP A 27 3.92 -0.11 15.69
CA TRP A 27 4.35 1.24 15.33
C TRP A 27 3.21 2.25 15.44
N GLY A 28 3.54 3.44 15.94
CA GLY A 28 2.66 4.60 15.89
C GLY A 28 2.92 5.47 14.66
N PHE A 29 2.16 6.56 14.57
CA PHE A 29 2.24 7.52 13.46
C PHE A 29 3.65 8.12 13.30
N ASP A 30 4.20 8.70 14.36
CA ASP A 30 5.50 9.42 14.29
C ASP A 30 6.65 8.52 13.85
N LYS A 31 6.67 7.28 14.36
CA LYS A 31 7.70 6.30 14.03
C LYS A 31 7.61 5.89 12.55
N THR A 32 6.39 5.63 12.08
CA THR A 32 6.14 5.28 10.67
C THR A 32 6.53 6.44 9.75
N LEU A 33 6.11 7.66 10.08
CA LEU A 33 6.41 8.86 9.31
C LEU A 33 7.91 9.12 9.25
N LYS A 34 8.61 9.05 10.38
CA LYS A 34 10.06 9.25 10.46
C LYS A 34 10.82 8.24 9.58
N ALA A 35 10.45 6.96 9.64
CA ALA A 35 11.08 5.93 8.82
C ALA A 35 10.79 6.14 7.33
N TYR A 36 9.55 6.50 6.98
CA TYR A 36 9.18 6.79 5.59
C TYR A 36 9.94 8.00 5.04
N THR A 37 10.04 9.10 5.79
CA THR A 37 10.82 10.27 5.38
C THR A 37 12.31 9.94 5.26
N ALA A 38 12.86 9.15 6.18
CA ALA A 38 14.25 8.68 6.09
C ALA A 38 14.48 7.83 4.84
N PHE A 39 13.52 6.99 4.47
CA PHE A 39 13.54 6.21 3.23
C PHE A 39 13.54 7.10 1.99
N LEU A 40 12.65 8.09 1.93
CA LEU A 40 12.55 9.02 0.79
C LEU A 40 13.81 9.87 0.61
N ALA A 41 14.57 10.10 1.68
CA ALA A 41 15.83 10.84 1.64
C ALA A 41 17.01 10.02 1.08
N LEU A 42 16.86 8.70 0.89
CA LEU A 42 17.92 7.87 0.35
C LEU A 42 18.17 8.16 -1.14
N PRO A 43 19.44 8.19 -1.59
CA PRO A 43 19.78 8.38 -2.99
C PRO A 43 19.58 7.08 -3.77
N GLN A 44 18.33 6.65 -3.96
CA GLN A 44 17.99 5.39 -4.62
C GLN A 44 16.95 5.56 -5.75
N LYS A 45 17.02 4.65 -6.72
CA LYS A 45 16.11 4.59 -7.87
C LYS A 45 14.97 3.61 -7.57
N GLY A 46 13.90 4.10 -6.94
CA GLY A 46 12.66 3.35 -6.69
C GLY A 46 12.55 2.73 -5.29
N PHE A 47 11.60 1.79 -5.16
CA PHE A 47 11.23 1.19 -3.86
C PHE A 47 12.03 -0.06 -3.46
N ALA A 48 12.75 -0.66 -4.40
CA ALA A 48 13.54 -1.86 -4.16
C ALA A 48 14.84 -1.51 -3.42
N THR A 49 15.12 -2.22 -2.33
CA THR A 49 16.36 -2.05 -1.56
C THR A 49 16.82 -3.36 -0.94
N SER A 50 18.04 -3.39 -0.40
CA SER A 50 18.57 -4.56 0.30
C SER A 50 17.97 -4.68 1.72
N PRO A 51 17.83 -5.89 2.29
CA PRO A 51 17.40 -6.06 3.68
C PRO A 51 18.22 -5.26 4.69
N ALA A 52 19.54 -5.13 4.47
CA ALA A 52 20.41 -4.34 5.34
C ALA A 52 20.05 -2.85 5.34
N LYS A 53 19.77 -2.29 4.15
CA LYS A 53 19.36 -0.88 4.03
C LYS A 53 17.95 -0.65 4.56
N ALA A 54 17.03 -1.59 4.31
CA ALA A 54 15.69 -1.56 4.90
C ALA A 54 15.74 -1.61 6.43
N GLN A 55 16.63 -2.43 7.00
CA GLN A 55 16.84 -2.53 8.44
C GLN A 55 17.32 -1.20 9.05
N GLU A 56 18.25 -0.52 8.38
CA GLU A 56 18.73 0.81 8.78
C GLU A 56 17.59 1.84 8.80
N VAL A 57 16.81 1.90 7.71
CA VAL A 57 15.65 2.80 7.56
C VAL A 57 14.61 2.55 8.63
N LEU A 58 14.31 1.28 8.91
CA LEU A 58 13.30 0.90 9.89
C LEU A 58 13.79 0.98 11.34
N GLY A 59 15.10 1.18 11.57
CA GLY A 59 15.69 1.17 12.91
C GLY A 59 15.50 -0.16 13.64
N LEU A 60 15.55 -1.29 12.92
CA LEU A 60 15.42 -2.62 13.54
C LEU A 60 16.79 -3.03 14.11
N HIS A 61 17.02 -2.76 15.39
CA HIS A 61 18.31 -3.01 16.06
C HIS A 61 18.52 -4.47 16.50
N SER A 62 17.45 -5.24 16.71
CA SER A 62 17.56 -6.66 17.05
C SER A 62 17.76 -7.50 15.79
N LYS A 63 18.91 -8.17 15.69
CA LYS A 63 19.23 -9.07 14.57
C LYS A 63 18.19 -10.19 14.43
N ALA A 64 17.80 -10.82 15.53
CA ALA A 64 16.81 -11.90 15.51
C ALA A 64 15.43 -11.43 14.99
N HIS A 65 15.00 -10.22 15.35
CA HIS A 65 13.75 -9.65 14.86
C HIS A 65 13.84 -9.24 13.39
N ALA A 66 14.95 -8.61 12.99
CA ALA A 66 15.20 -8.24 11.60
C ALA A 66 15.19 -9.49 10.70
N ASP A 67 15.93 -10.54 11.07
CA ASP A 67 15.99 -11.79 10.32
C ASP A 67 14.60 -12.46 10.19
N GLY A 68 13.77 -12.39 11.24
CA GLY A 68 12.40 -12.86 11.20
C GLY A 68 11.53 -12.08 10.22
N VAL A 69 11.60 -10.75 10.24
CA VAL A 69 10.86 -9.86 9.33
C VAL A 69 11.28 -10.12 7.88
N TRP A 70 12.58 -10.27 7.62
CA TRP A 70 13.08 -10.52 6.26
C TRP A 70 12.74 -11.90 5.73
N ARG A 71 12.65 -12.92 6.58
CA ARG A 71 12.17 -14.24 6.18
C ARG A 71 10.71 -14.20 5.67
N VAL A 72 9.89 -13.31 6.23
CA VAL A 72 8.50 -13.10 5.79
C VAL A 72 8.46 -12.30 4.50
N LEU A 73 9.22 -11.21 4.41
CA LEU A 73 9.14 -10.26 3.30
C LEU A 73 9.94 -10.69 2.05
N ASP A 74 11.04 -11.43 2.24
CA ASP A 74 11.84 -12.03 1.18
C ASP A 74 12.01 -13.56 1.39
N PRO A 75 10.92 -14.34 1.27
CA PRO A 75 10.93 -15.78 1.57
C PRO A 75 11.79 -16.59 0.61
N ARG A 76 12.20 -16.01 -0.53
CA ARG A 76 13.09 -16.65 -1.51
C ARG A 76 14.54 -16.18 -1.39
N ASN A 77 14.86 -15.37 -0.39
CA ASN A 77 16.19 -14.81 -0.15
C ASN A 77 16.83 -14.23 -1.43
N ARG A 78 16.05 -13.44 -2.17
CA ARG A 78 16.54 -12.75 -3.39
C ARG A 78 17.49 -11.60 -3.06
N GLY A 79 17.55 -11.17 -1.80
CA GLY A 79 18.36 -10.04 -1.36
C GLY A 79 17.71 -8.68 -1.66
N THR A 80 16.42 -8.67 -1.98
CA THR A 80 15.68 -7.46 -2.37
C THR A 80 14.30 -7.42 -1.70
N VAL A 81 14.02 -6.30 -1.04
CA VAL A 81 12.72 -5.97 -0.45
C VAL A 81 12.15 -4.70 -1.09
N PHE A 82 10.83 -4.65 -1.22
CA PHE A 82 10.10 -3.53 -1.80
C PHE A 82 9.51 -2.69 -0.67
N MET A 83 10.03 -1.48 -0.46
CA MET A 83 9.70 -0.68 0.72
C MET A 83 8.27 -0.13 0.70
N ASP A 84 7.66 0.06 -0.47
CA ASP A 84 6.23 0.34 -0.61
C ASP A 84 5.39 -0.81 -0.02
N GLU A 85 5.72 -2.07 -0.32
CA GLU A 85 5.07 -3.25 0.30
C GLU A 85 5.25 -3.22 1.84
N VAL A 86 6.45 -2.86 2.33
CA VAL A 86 6.76 -2.81 3.76
C VAL A 86 5.99 -1.69 4.48
N PHE A 87 5.98 -0.48 3.94
CA PHE A 87 5.29 0.64 4.57
C PHE A 87 3.78 0.44 4.58
N VAL A 88 3.20 -0.08 3.49
CA VAL A 88 1.77 -0.45 3.48
C VAL A 88 1.46 -1.44 4.60
N LEU A 89 2.29 -2.46 4.78
CA LEU A 89 2.12 -3.42 5.89
C LEU A 89 2.26 -2.76 7.26
N ILE A 90 3.25 -1.89 7.47
CA ILE A 90 3.39 -1.15 8.74
C ILE A 90 2.12 -0.36 9.02
N VAL A 91 1.62 0.42 8.06
CA VAL A 91 0.42 1.23 8.26
C VAL A 91 -0.79 0.36 8.58
N LEU A 92 -1.02 -0.71 7.83
CA LEU A 92 -2.18 -1.58 8.03
C LEU A 92 -2.16 -2.33 9.35
N LEU A 93 -0.99 -2.90 9.70
CA LEU A 93 -0.81 -3.72 10.89
C LEU A 93 -0.64 -2.89 12.17
N SER A 94 -0.28 -1.61 12.03
CA SER A 94 -0.08 -0.70 13.17
C SER A 94 -1.30 -0.61 14.10
N VAL A 95 -1.06 -0.14 15.31
CA VAL A 95 -2.09 0.22 16.29
C VAL A 95 -2.74 1.58 16.01
N MET A 96 -2.43 2.22 14.87
CA MET A 96 -2.97 3.55 14.54
C MET A 96 -4.48 3.53 14.33
N HIS A 97 -5.12 4.68 14.58
CA HIS A 97 -6.54 4.88 14.30
C HIS A 97 -6.84 4.73 12.80
N LYS A 98 -8.04 4.22 12.47
CA LYS A 98 -8.52 3.98 11.09
C LYS A 98 -8.25 5.16 10.18
N LYS A 99 -8.71 6.36 10.58
CA LYS A 99 -8.57 7.58 9.79
C LYS A 99 -7.09 7.94 9.54
N THR A 100 -6.24 7.78 10.55
CA THR A 100 -4.80 8.05 10.43
C THR A 100 -4.13 7.09 9.44
N LYS A 101 -4.51 5.80 9.47
CA LYS A 101 -4.01 4.82 8.49
C LYS A 101 -4.38 5.21 7.07
N LEU A 102 -5.64 5.60 6.84
CA LEU A 102 -6.13 6.00 5.52
C LEU A 102 -5.41 7.23 4.98
N VAL A 103 -5.28 8.28 5.81
CA VAL A 103 -4.56 9.51 5.44
C VAL A 103 -3.10 9.19 5.12
N LEU A 104 -2.44 8.36 5.94
CA LEU A 104 -1.03 8.03 5.73
C LEU A 104 -0.81 7.20 4.46
N LEU A 105 -1.68 6.22 4.19
CA LEU A 105 -1.65 5.47 2.92
C LEU A 105 -1.89 6.40 1.74
N PHE A 106 -2.83 7.32 1.85
CA PHE A 106 -3.11 8.30 0.79
C PHE A 106 -1.87 9.14 0.49
N SER A 107 -1.29 9.79 1.50
CA SER A 107 -0.08 10.63 1.34
C SER A 107 1.17 9.86 0.90
N MET A 108 1.27 8.56 1.22
CA MET A 108 2.38 7.72 0.76
C MET A 108 2.30 7.42 -0.75
N PHE A 109 1.10 7.36 -1.32
CA PHE A 109 0.89 6.98 -2.73
C PHE A 109 0.51 8.14 -3.64
N ASP A 110 0.11 9.29 -3.10
CA ASP A 110 0.20 10.59 -3.79
C ASP A 110 1.68 10.92 -4.02
N PHE A 111 2.20 10.49 -5.16
CA PHE A 111 3.62 10.55 -5.47
C PHE A 111 4.03 11.91 -6.02
N ASN A 112 3.14 12.55 -6.78
CA ASN A 112 3.37 13.88 -7.30
C ASN A 112 3.05 14.99 -6.29
N GLY A 113 2.33 14.68 -5.21
CA GLY A 113 2.04 15.59 -4.10
C GLY A 113 1.00 16.63 -4.47
N ASP A 114 0.00 16.25 -5.27
CA ASP A 114 -1.09 17.13 -5.69
C ASP A 114 -2.40 16.89 -4.92
N GLU A 115 -2.31 16.13 -3.83
CA GLU A 115 -3.43 15.81 -2.95
C GLU A 115 -4.50 14.93 -3.61
N THR A 116 -4.16 14.29 -4.72
CA THR A 116 -5.02 13.36 -5.46
C THR A 116 -4.27 12.07 -5.76
N ILE A 117 -5.01 10.99 -6.00
CA ILE A 117 -4.43 9.71 -6.44
C ILE A 117 -4.96 9.41 -7.85
N ARG A 118 -4.05 9.28 -8.81
CA ARG A 118 -4.36 8.81 -10.18
C ARG A 118 -4.37 7.28 -10.27
N GLU A 119 -4.85 6.77 -11.41
CA GLU A 119 -4.95 5.34 -11.71
C GLU A 119 -3.64 4.58 -11.42
N ALA A 120 -2.48 5.09 -11.87
CA ALA A 120 -1.19 4.45 -11.64
C ALA A 120 -0.71 4.50 -10.17
N GLU A 121 -0.99 5.59 -9.46
CA GLU A 121 -0.70 5.73 -8.03
C GLU A 121 -1.54 4.75 -7.20
N TYR A 122 -2.82 4.65 -7.54
CA TYR A 122 -3.74 3.70 -6.95
C TYR A 122 -3.35 2.24 -7.27
N PHE A 123 -2.91 1.97 -8.51
CA PHE A 123 -2.38 0.66 -8.88
C PHE A 123 -1.15 0.29 -8.04
N CYS A 124 -0.24 1.24 -7.80
CA CYS A 124 0.91 1.03 -6.92
C CYS A 124 0.48 0.70 -5.49
N LEU A 125 -0.52 1.41 -4.96
CA LEU A 125 -1.10 1.15 -3.64
C LEU A 125 -1.65 -0.27 -3.52
N LEU A 126 -2.54 -0.67 -4.46
CA LEU A 126 -3.14 -2.00 -4.45
C LEU A 126 -2.11 -3.11 -4.67
N LYS A 127 -1.16 -2.90 -5.58
CA LYS A 127 -0.04 -3.82 -5.81
C LYS A 127 0.76 -4.04 -4.53
N ALA A 128 1.17 -2.97 -3.87
CA ALA A 128 1.95 -3.03 -2.64
C ALA A 128 1.17 -3.76 -1.52
N LEU A 129 -0.12 -3.43 -1.38
CA LEU A 129 -1.04 -4.08 -0.45
C LEU A 129 -1.12 -5.59 -0.66
N PHE A 130 -1.58 -6.01 -1.84
CA PHE A 130 -1.88 -7.42 -2.08
C PHE A 130 -0.63 -8.29 -2.00
N ARG A 131 0.50 -7.80 -2.50
CA ARG A 131 1.77 -8.51 -2.43
C ARG A 131 2.32 -8.56 -1.02
N GLY A 132 2.27 -7.45 -0.29
CA GLY A 132 2.65 -7.40 1.12
C GLY A 132 1.84 -8.38 1.97
N LEU A 133 0.51 -8.34 1.86
CA LEU A 133 -0.38 -9.27 2.57
C LEU A 133 -0.14 -10.72 2.17
N ALA A 134 0.04 -11.01 0.87
CA ALA A 134 0.33 -12.37 0.43
C ALA A 134 1.61 -12.91 1.08
N ARG A 135 2.65 -12.09 1.23
CA ARG A 135 3.90 -12.48 1.91
C ARG A 135 3.69 -12.78 3.39
N VAL A 136 3.02 -11.87 4.10
CA VAL A 136 2.78 -12.01 5.55
C VAL A 136 2.01 -13.27 5.87
N TYR A 137 1.04 -13.62 5.04
CA TYR A 137 0.15 -14.77 5.26
C TYR A 137 0.55 -16.03 4.47
N GLY A 138 1.73 -16.05 3.86
CA GLY A 138 2.22 -17.21 3.11
C GLY A 138 1.32 -17.62 1.92
N ARG A 139 0.63 -16.66 1.31
CA ARG A 139 -0.25 -16.88 0.16
C ARG A 139 0.49 -16.68 -1.17
N PRO A 140 -0.02 -17.23 -2.28
CA PRO A 140 0.50 -16.95 -3.60
C PRO A 140 0.51 -15.44 -3.87
N ILE A 141 1.67 -14.91 -4.25
CA ILE A 141 1.81 -13.49 -4.60
C ILE A 141 1.10 -13.29 -5.94
N PRO A 142 0.09 -12.41 -6.02
CA PRO A 142 -0.67 -12.22 -7.25
C PRO A 142 0.21 -11.62 -8.35
N HIS A 143 -0.03 -12.07 -9.58
CA HIS A 143 0.59 -11.49 -10.77
C HIS A 143 -0.04 -10.13 -11.10
N ILE A 144 0.73 -9.23 -11.71
CA ILE A 144 0.30 -7.87 -12.09
C ILE A 144 -0.97 -7.91 -12.94
N SER A 145 -1.01 -8.78 -13.96
CA SER A 145 -2.16 -8.96 -14.85
C SER A 145 -3.46 -9.38 -14.14
N SER A 146 -3.35 -10.02 -12.98
CA SER A 146 -4.52 -10.39 -12.17
C SER A 146 -5.02 -9.23 -11.31
N LEU A 147 -4.16 -8.27 -10.98
CA LEU A 147 -4.48 -7.11 -10.16
C LEU A 147 -5.08 -5.96 -10.96
N GLU A 148 -4.68 -5.81 -12.22
CA GLU A 148 -5.11 -4.68 -13.05
C GLU A 148 -6.64 -4.60 -13.21
N PRO A 149 -7.38 -5.66 -13.57
CA PRO A 149 -8.84 -5.58 -13.68
C PRO A 149 -9.53 -5.24 -12.35
N ILE A 150 -8.94 -5.68 -11.23
CA ILE A 150 -9.44 -5.37 -9.89
C ILE A 150 -9.20 -3.89 -9.58
N CYS A 151 -8.00 -3.40 -9.89
CA CYS A 151 -7.61 -2.02 -9.68
C CYS A 151 -8.46 -1.05 -10.51
N LEU A 152 -8.62 -1.30 -11.81
CA LEU A 152 -9.44 -0.45 -12.68
C LEU A 152 -10.88 -0.38 -12.19
N LYS A 153 -11.46 -1.54 -11.86
CA LYS A 153 -12.82 -1.61 -11.36
C LYS A 153 -12.98 -0.88 -10.03
N SER A 154 -12.07 -1.08 -9.08
CA SER A 154 -12.19 -0.41 -7.78
C SER A 154 -11.84 1.07 -7.86
N PHE A 155 -10.97 1.48 -8.79
CA PHE A 155 -10.72 2.89 -9.08
C PHE A 155 -11.99 3.58 -9.59
N ASP A 156 -12.65 3.01 -10.61
CA ASP A 156 -13.92 3.53 -11.13
C ASP A 156 -15.02 3.57 -10.05
N GLU A 157 -15.05 2.59 -9.14
CA GLU A 157 -15.98 2.56 -8.00
C GLU A 157 -15.69 3.66 -6.95
N ILE A 158 -14.43 4.05 -6.75
CA ILE A 158 -14.05 5.12 -5.80
C ILE A 158 -14.27 6.50 -6.43
N ASP A 159 -13.80 6.69 -7.67
CA ASP A 159 -13.97 7.92 -8.46
C ASP A 159 -15.46 8.25 -8.67
N SER A 160 -16.33 7.24 -8.77
CA SER A 160 -17.78 7.48 -8.85
C SER A 160 -18.45 7.84 -7.52
N SER A 161 -17.72 7.93 -6.41
CA SER A 161 -18.31 8.15 -5.09
C SER A 161 -18.68 9.61 -4.78
N ILE A 162 -17.92 10.59 -5.32
CA ILE A 162 -18.23 12.02 -5.16
C ILE A 162 -18.13 12.74 -6.50
N THR A 163 -16.99 12.65 -7.19
CA THR A 163 -16.69 13.36 -8.44
C THR A 163 -16.06 12.42 -9.46
N ARG A 164 -16.70 12.21 -10.61
CA ARG A 164 -16.19 11.34 -11.67
C ARG A 164 -15.19 12.06 -12.57
N ASP A 165 -14.03 12.40 -12.04
CA ASP A 165 -13.02 13.26 -12.68
C ASP A 165 -11.69 12.53 -12.96
N ARG A 166 -11.66 11.21 -12.81
CA ARG A 166 -10.51 10.32 -13.05
C ARG A 166 -9.37 10.54 -12.05
N ILE A 167 -9.67 11.12 -10.89
CA ILE A 167 -8.75 11.25 -9.77
C ILE A 167 -9.48 10.83 -8.50
N ILE A 168 -8.73 10.34 -7.51
CA ILE A 168 -9.28 10.00 -6.21
C ILE A 168 -8.81 11.04 -5.21
N SER A 169 -9.73 11.85 -4.70
CA SER A 169 -9.49 12.74 -3.57
C SER A 169 -9.42 11.98 -2.25
N LEU A 170 -8.85 12.61 -1.20
CA LEU A 170 -8.81 12.01 0.13
C LEU A 170 -10.22 11.73 0.69
N ASP A 171 -11.19 12.57 0.37
CA ASP A 171 -12.57 12.43 0.83
C ASP A 171 -13.26 11.26 0.12
N GLU A 172 -13.05 11.06 -1.18
CA GLU A 172 -13.54 9.88 -1.91
C GLU A 172 -12.89 8.60 -1.40
N PHE A 173 -11.57 8.61 -1.23
CA PHE A 173 -10.83 7.48 -0.69
C PHE A 173 -11.31 7.08 0.70
N THR A 174 -11.52 8.07 1.57
CA THR A 174 -11.98 7.84 2.93
C THR A 174 -13.44 7.40 2.94
N SER A 175 -14.31 8.05 2.19
CA SER A 175 -15.75 7.73 2.10
C SER A 175 -15.98 6.33 1.56
N PHE A 176 -15.25 5.95 0.51
CA PHE A 176 -15.33 4.61 -0.06
C PHE A 176 -14.87 3.52 0.92
N LEU A 177 -13.83 3.77 1.72
CA LEU A 177 -13.26 2.79 2.66
C LEU A 177 -13.93 2.78 4.05
N THR A 178 -14.77 3.77 4.33
CA THR A 178 -15.57 3.86 5.56
C THR A 178 -17.06 3.65 5.35
N GLY A 179 -17.51 3.67 4.09
CA GLY A 179 -18.91 3.55 3.72
C GLY A 179 -19.47 2.13 3.81
N PRO A 180 -20.80 1.99 3.81
CA PRO A 180 -21.49 0.70 4.01
C PRO A 180 -21.25 -0.33 2.89
N HIS A 181 -20.74 0.11 1.74
CA HIS A 181 -20.42 -0.73 0.59
C HIS A 181 -18.92 -0.97 0.40
N ALA A 182 -18.09 -0.61 1.38
CA ALA A 182 -16.64 -0.80 1.33
C ALA A 182 -16.28 -2.29 1.24
N ARG A 183 -16.21 -2.85 0.03
CA ARG A 183 -15.75 -4.23 -0.21
C ARG A 183 -14.26 -4.37 0.09
N LEU A 184 -13.52 -3.29 -0.18
CA LEU A 184 -12.11 -3.16 0.17
C LEU A 184 -11.91 -3.02 1.67
N GLU A 185 -12.84 -2.47 2.46
CA GLU A 185 -12.73 -2.47 3.93
C GLU A 185 -12.55 -3.88 4.49
N LYS A 186 -13.22 -4.89 3.92
CA LYS A 186 -13.05 -6.28 4.38
C LYS A 186 -11.63 -6.83 4.15
N VAL A 187 -10.90 -6.29 3.17
CA VAL A 187 -9.52 -6.68 2.83
C VAL A 187 -8.49 -5.76 3.48
N PHE A 188 -8.72 -4.45 3.47
CA PHE A 188 -7.86 -3.40 4.02
C PHE A 188 -7.98 -3.27 5.55
N LEU A 189 -9.16 -3.51 6.11
CA LEU A 189 -9.52 -3.12 7.49
C LEU A 189 -10.18 -4.26 8.27
N GLY A 190 -10.27 -5.46 7.71
CA GLY A 190 -10.57 -6.71 8.45
C GLY A 190 -9.53 -7.02 9.55
N PHE A 191 -8.45 -6.25 9.61
CA PHE A 191 -7.52 -6.13 10.71
C PHE A 191 -8.15 -5.27 11.82
N ASN A 192 -8.69 -5.90 12.86
CA ASN A 192 -9.40 -5.29 13.99
C ASN A 192 -8.95 -3.86 14.35
N LEU A 193 -9.85 -2.89 14.17
CA LEU A 193 -9.66 -1.46 14.45
C LEU A 193 -10.35 -1.08 15.77
N GLU A 194 -9.90 -1.65 16.87
CA GLU A 194 -10.25 -1.12 18.19
C GLU A 194 -9.22 -0.06 18.56
N GLY A 195 -9.53 1.20 18.23
CA GLY A 195 -8.76 2.37 18.66
C GLY A 195 -9.73 3.42 19.17
N THR A 196 -9.64 3.74 20.46
CA THR A 196 -10.52 4.67 21.18
C THR A 196 -10.40 6.12 20.70
N ASP A 197 -11.47 6.87 20.96
CA ASP A 197 -11.85 8.17 20.42
C ASP A 197 -10.82 9.29 20.34
N SER A 198 -11.14 10.19 19.38
CA SER A 198 -10.69 11.56 19.19
C SER A 198 -9.26 11.77 18.66
N LEU A 199 -9.14 12.02 17.35
CA LEU A 199 -7.95 12.64 16.78
C LEU A 199 -8.30 13.83 15.87
N VAL A 200 -7.77 15.00 16.25
CA VAL A 200 -7.68 16.19 15.41
C VAL A 200 -6.58 15.93 14.37
N LEU A 201 -6.95 15.91 13.08
CA LEU A 201 -5.98 15.80 11.99
C LEU A 201 -5.30 17.17 11.78
N PRO A 202 -3.97 17.27 11.86
CA PRO A 202 -3.26 18.43 11.34
C PRO A 202 -3.52 18.54 9.84
N LYS A 203 -4.06 19.67 9.38
CA LYS A 203 -4.28 19.97 7.93
C LYS A 203 -2.99 20.00 7.10
N SER A 204 -1.82 19.88 7.73
CA SER A 204 -0.50 19.90 7.11
C SER A 204 0.11 18.51 6.85
N LEU A 205 -0.68 17.43 6.90
CA LEU A 205 -0.18 16.04 6.82
C LEU A 205 0.27 15.60 5.41
N VAL A 206 0.13 16.45 4.39
CA VAL A 206 0.71 16.19 3.07
C VAL A 206 2.22 16.22 3.22
N LEU A 207 2.83 15.03 3.14
CA LEU A 207 4.26 14.83 3.22
C LEU A 207 4.96 15.72 2.18
N GLN A 208 5.58 16.81 2.63
CA GLN A 208 6.44 17.62 1.76
C GLN A 208 7.68 16.81 1.40
N ARG A 209 7.67 16.24 0.19
CA ARG A 209 8.79 15.44 -0.33
C ARG A 209 9.91 16.38 -0.79
N SER A 210 11.16 15.99 -0.52
CA SER A 210 12.32 16.62 -1.15
C SER A 210 12.33 16.32 -2.67
N ASP A 211 12.82 17.27 -3.47
CA ASP A 211 12.79 17.20 -4.94
C ASP A 211 13.48 15.95 -5.54
N VAL A 212 14.47 15.41 -4.82
CA VAL A 212 15.24 14.23 -5.25
C VAL A 212 14.41 12.95 -5.17
N GLY A 213 13.63 12.78 -4.09
CA GLY A 213 12.68 11.67 -3.97
C GLY A 213 11.62 11.75 -5.08
N ARG A 214 11.04 12.94 -5.27
CA ARG A 214 9.97 13.21 -6.27
C ARG A 214 10.34 12.69 -7.67
N ARG A 215 11.53 13.01 -8.19
CA ARG A 215 11.93 12.60 -9.56
C ARG A 215 12.07 11.09 -9.74
N SER A 216 12.56 10.38 -8.73
CA SER A 216 12.74 8.92 -8.79
C SER A 216 11.39 8.20 -8.85
N PHE A 217 10.39 8.69 -8.12
CA PHE A 217 9.03 8.11 -8.10
C PHE A 217 8.23 8.44 -9.34
N LEU A 218 8.38 9.65 -9.89
CA LEU A 218 7.75 10.01 -11.16
C LEU A 218 8.23 9.12 -12.31
N ASN A 219 9.52 8.75 -12.34
CA ASN A 219 10.03 7.79 -13.33
C ASN A 219 9.42 6.38 -13.15
N HIS A 220 9.13 5.96 -11.91
CA HIS A 220 8.44 4.69 -11.66
C HIS A 220 6.98 4.75 -12.12
N LEU A 221 6.29 5.87 -11.89
CA LEU A 221 4.93 6.08 -12.38
C LEU A 221 4.85 6.03 -13.90
N VAL A 222 5.77 6.70 -14.60
CA VAL A 222 5.82 6.66 -16.07
C VAL A 222 5.95 5.22 -16.59
N GLN A 223 6.73 4.37 -15.91
CA GLN A 223 6.83 2.95 -16.28
C GLN A 223 5.52 2.19 -16.01
N VAL A 224 4.83 2.48 -14.91
CA VAL A 224 3.54 1.86 -14.57
C VAL A 224 2.45 2.31 -15.54
N ASP A 225 2.36 3.60 -15.85
CA ASP A 225 1.45 4.16 -16.85
C ASP A 225 1.66 3.51 -18.22
N GLN A 226 2.93 3.36 -18.65
CA GLN A 226 3.24 2.69 -19.91
C GLN A 226 2.82 1.21 -19.90
N LEU A 227 2.96 0.53 -18.75
CA LEU A 227 2.51 -0.86 -18.60
C LEU A 227 0.99 -0.98 -18.67
N LEU A 228 0.25 -0.11 -17.97
CA LEU A 228 -1.21 -0.06 -18.01
C LEU A 228 -1.71 0.28 -19.42
N TYR A 229 -1.08 1.25 -20.09
CA TYR A 229 -1.38 1.60 -21.48
C TYR A 229 -1.18 0.41 -22.42
N ASN A 230 0.00 -0.23 -22.37
CA ASN A 230 0.34 -1.37 -23.22
C ASN A 230 -0.54 -2.60 -22.97
N HIS A 231 -1.06 -2.79 -21.75
CA HIS A 231 -1.96 -3.89 -21.43
C HIS A 231 -3.40 -3.58 -21.90
N ARG A 232 -3.86 -2.34 -21.74
CA ARG A 232 -5.15 -1.87 -22.27
C ARG A 232 -5.20 -2.02 -23.79
N ASP A 233 -4.13 -1.65 -24.48
CA ASP A 233 -4.04 -1.74 -25.94
C ASP A 233 -4.06 -3.20 -26.44
N ARG A 234 -3.44 -4.13 -25.69
CA ARG A 234 -3.55 -5.58 -25.97
C ARG A 234 -4.96 -6.11 -25.74
N MET A 235 -5.62 -5.72 -24.66
CA MET A 235 -6.99 -6.14 -24.36
C MET A 235 -8.01 -5.63 -25.39
N VAL A 236 -7.81 -4.43 -25.93
CA VAL A 236 -8.63 -3.89 -27.03
C VAL A 236 -8.36 -4.66 -28.32
N ASN A 237 -7.10 -4.91 -28.66
CA ASN A 237 -6.74 -5.67 -29.87
C ASN A 237 -7.21 -7.13 -29.84
N ASP A 238 -7.21 -7.79 -28.67
CA ASP A 238 -7.71 -9.16 -28.51
C ASP A 238 -9.25 -9.23 -28.61
N ARG A 239 -9.98 -8.16 -28.27
CA ARG A 239 -11.44 -8.07 -28.46
C ARG A 239 -11.85 -7.79 -29.90
N VAL A 240 -10.95 -7.25 -30.73
CA VAL A 240 -11.21 -6.99 -32.17
C VAL A 240 -10.87 -8.23 -33.03
N ARG A 241 -10.22 -9.24 -32.45
CA ARG A 241 -9.82 -10.49 -33.13
C ARG A 241 -10.70 -11.71 -32.81
N LEU A 242 -11.83 -11.50 -32.13
CA LEU A 242 -12.87 -12.50 -31.84
C LEU A 242 -14.18 -12.07 -32.51
#